data_AF-A0A1H3GS89-F1
#
_entry.id   AF-A0A1H3GS89-F1
#
_cell.length_a   1.000
_cell.length_b   1.000
_cell.length_c   1.000
_cell.angle_alpha   90.00
_cell.angle_beta   90.00
_cell.angle_gamma   90.00
#
_symmetry.space_group_name_H-M   'P 1'
#
loop_
_entity.id
_entity.type
_entity.pdbx_description
1 polymer ?
#
loop_
_entity_poly.entity_id
_entity_poly.type
_entity_poly.pdbx_seq_one_letter_code
_entity_poly.pdbx_strand_id
1 'polypeptide(L)'
;MTDKEINEFIKNSTIEDLKDYFNKLIERLNESSKRNDKLSLLMGILIVSYFIIDKNSVSNINLGIISINDMSIAKILIPLIFAFVLLIFATLNAHRAKITKNIKIIGQSLYNLKEDPLADSYYPNSFLRLIMPFSYLEELNSKYMKNGKFGCLTLFMTIPLYPIIALPFIFEFIALRKMILNDWSNGVFEKIITILTIWIILISIVYYIKLLSTSINENK
;
A
#
# COMPACT_ATOMS: atom_id res chain seq x y z
N MET A 1 -5.57 -9.72 -15.81
CA MET A 1 -5.66 -9.86 -17.26
C MET A 1 -4.85 -8.75 -17.88
N THR A 2 -4.16 -9.03 -18.99
CA THR A 2 -3.52 -8.01 -19.83
C THR A 2 -4.58 -7.25 -20.63
N ASP A 3 -4.24 -6.09 -21.19
CA ASP A 3 -5.20 -5.29 -21.97
C ASP A 3 -5.74 -6.06 -23.19
N LYS A 4 -4.90 -6.92 -23.79
CA LYS A 4 -5.31 -7.82 -24.89
C LYS A 4 -6.33 -8.87 -24.43
N GLU A 5 -6.06 -9.53 -23.31
CA GLU A 5 -6.96 -10.54 -22.74
C GLU A 5 -8.33 -9.95 -22.36
N ILE A 6 -8.36 -8.72 -21.83
CA ILE A 6 -9.61 -8.03 -21.48
C ILE A 6 -10.41 -7.71 -22.74
N ASN A 7 -9.75 -7.21 -23.79
CA ASN A 7 -10.42 -6.89 -25.05
C ASN A 7 -10.94 -8.14 -25.77
N GLU A 8 -10.21 -9.26 -25.70
CA GLU A 8 -10.70 -10.55 -26.20
C GLU A 8 -11.88 -11.07 -25.38
N PHE A 9 -11.82 -10.98 -24.06
CA PHE A 9 -12.94 -11.32 -23.18
C PHE A 9 -14.19 -10.51 -23.52
N ILE A 10 -14.06 -9.19 -23.67
CA ILE A 10 -15.18 -8.30 -24.04
C ILE A 10 -15.81 -8.71 -25.38
N LYS A 11 -15.00 -9.08 -26.38
CA LYS A 11 -15.50 -9.49 -27.70
C LYS A 11 -16.21 -10.84 -27.69
N ASN A 12 -15.77 -11.75 -26.83
CA ASN A 12 -16.23 -13.14 -26.83
C ASN A 12 -17.33 -13.42 -25.78
N SER A 13 -17.64 -12.47 -24.91
CA SER A 13 -18.62 -12.62 -23.83
C SER A 13 -19.96 -11.97 -24.15
N THR A 14 -21.03 -12.52 -23.57
CA THR A 14 -22.34 -11.88 -23.65
C THR A 14 -22.41 -10.66 -22.74
N ILE A 15 -23.40 -9.78 -22.97
CA ILE A 15 -23.64 -8.61 -22.11
C ILE A 15 -23.94 -9.02 -20.66
N GLU A 16 -24.62 -10.15 -20.46
CA GLU A 16 -24.94 -10.68 -19.13
C GLU A 16 -23.69 -11.15 -18.39
N ASP A 17 -22.81 -11.90 -19.07
CA ASP A 17 -21.51 -12.34 -18.52
C ASP A 17 -20.63 -11.15 -18.16
N LEU A 18 -20.63 -10.10 -19.01
CA LEU A 18 -19.87 -8.89 -18.75
C LEU A 18 -20.39 -8.13 -17.53
N LYS A 19 -21.72 -8.06 -17.35
CA LYS A 19 -22.33 -7.44 -16.16
C LYS A 19 -22.01 -8.22 -14.88
N ASP A 20 -22.11 -9.54 -14.91
CA ASP A 20 -21.77 -10.39 -13.77
C ASP A 20 -20.30 -10.24 -13.38
N TYR A 21 -19.40 -10.32 -14.37
CA TYR A 21 -17.97 -10.13 -14.13
C TYR A 21 -17.63 -8.72 -13.62
N PHE A 22 -18.26 -7.68 -14.18
CA PHE A 22 -18.12 -6.31 -13.72
C PHE A 22 -18.55 -6.14 -12.25
N ASN A 23 -19.69 -6.72 -11.85
CA ASN A 23 -20.16 -6.69 -10.47
C ASN A 23 -19.19 -7.41 -9.51
N LYS A 24 -18.69 -8.58 -9.91
CA LYS A 24 -17.66 -9.31 -9.16
C LYS A 24 -16.38 -8.49 -9.00
N LEU A 25 -15.94 -7.78 -10.03
CA LEU A 25 -14.78 -6.90 -9.93
C LEU A 25 -14.99 -5.76 -8.93
N ILE A 26 -16.18 -5.14 -8.93
CA ILE A 26 -16.54 -4.09 -7.96
C ILE A 26 -16.53 -4.64 -6.53
N GLU A 27 -17.14 -5.80 -6.31
CA GLU A 27 -17.17 -6.45 -5.00
C GLU A 27 -15.74 -6.73 -4.51
N ARG A 28 -14.90 -7.32 -5.37
CA ARG A 28 -13.48 -7.58 -5.07
C ARG A 28 -12.69 -6.32 -4.78
N LEU A 29 -12.96 -5.22 -5.50
CA LEU A 29 -12.32 -3.94 -5.23
C LEU A 29 -12.66 -3.43 -3.83
N ASN A 30 -13.93 -3.52 -3.43
CA ASN A 30 -14.42 -3.10 -2.12
C ASN A 30 -13.85 -3.96 -0.98
N GLU A 31 -13.83 -5.29 -1.15
CA GLU A 31 -13.18 -6.21 -0.20
C GLU A 31 -11.69 -5.89 -0.03
N SER A 32 -11.01 -5.69 -1.14
CA SER A 32 -9.58 -5.36 -1.17
C SER A 32 -9.29 -4.02 -0.48
N SER A 33 -10.14 -3.00 -0.72
CA SER A 33 -10.03 -1.71 -0.02
C SER A 33 -10.16 -1.86 1.49
N LYS A 34 -11.19 -2.57 1.96
CA LYS A 34 -11.39 -2.83 3.40
C LYS A 34 -10.22 -3.57 4.03
N ARG A 35 -9.63 -4.53 3.31
CA ARG A 35 -8.44 -5.25 3.78
C ARG A 35 -7.23 -4.31 3.83
N ASN A 36 -7.07 -3.43 2.86
CA ASN A 36 -6.00 -2.45 2.81
C ASN A 36 -6.07 -1.49 4.02
N ASP A 37 -7.25 -0.96 4.33
CA ASP A 37 -7.48 -0.07 5.48
C ASP A 37 -7.09 -0.75 6.80
N LYS A 38 -7.44 -2.04 6.96
CA LYS A 38 -7.04 -2.85 8.13
C LYS A 38 -5.52 -3.01 8.22
N LEU A 39 -4.83 -3.25 7.10
CA LEU A 39 -3.37 -3.35 7.07
C LEU A 39 -2.72 -2.00 7.41
N SER A 40 -3.26 -0.88 6.91
CA SER A 40 -2.77 0.46 7.26
C SER A 40 -2.93 0.77 8.73
N LEU A 41 -4.09 0.42 9.31
CA LEU A 41 -4.32 0.56 10.75
C LEU A 41 -3.34 -0.31 11.55
N LEU A 42 -3.12 -1.55 11.13
CA LEU A 42 -2.14 -2.44 11.76
C LEU A 42 -0.72 -1.87 11.70
N MET A 43 -0.29 -1.34 10.54
CA MET A 43 1.00 -0.64 10.41
C MET A 43 1.10 0.54 11.38
N GLY A 44 0.05 1.36 11.50
CA GLY A 44 0.00 2.47 12.46
C GLY A 44 0.15 2.01 13.90
N ILE A 45 -0.55 0.95 14.30
CA ILE A 45 -0.44 0.34 15.63
C ILE A 45 0.98 -0.16 15.89
N LEU A 46 1.60 -0.85 14.93
CA LEU A 46 2.97 -1.37 15.06
C LEU A 46 4.00 -0.26 15.25
N ILE A 47 3.88 0.84 14.49
CA ILE A 47 4.76 2.02 14.64
C ILE A 47 4.65 2.61 16.04
N VAL A 48 3.42 2.87 16.50
CA VAL A 48 3.19 3.46 17.83
C VAL A 48 3.68 2.51 18.93
N SER A 49 3.37 1.23 18.82
CA SER A 49 3.78 0.20 19.78
C SER A 49 5.31 0.10 19.86
N TYR A 50 6.01 0.14 18.73
CA TYR A 50 7.47 0.12 18.70
C TYR A 50 8.07 1.29 19.50
N PHE A 51 7.59 2.51 19.27
CA PHE A 51 8.11 3.68 19.97
C PHE A 51 7.78 3.70 21.47
N ILE A 52 6.62 3.17 21.88
CA ILE A 52 6.26 3.00 23.30
C ILE A 52 7.25 2.05 23.99
N ILE A 53 7.52 0.90 23.36
CA ILE A 53 8.41 -0.13 23.90
C ILE A 53 9.86 0.38 23.91
N ASP A 54 10.29 1.06 22.85
CA ASP A 54 11.64 1.62 22.71
C ASP A 54 11.97 2.64 23.80
N LYS A 55 11.02 3.50 24.18
CA LYS A 55 11.21 4.51 25.24
C LYS A 55 11.30 3.95 26.66
N ASN A 56 11.26 2.62 26.85
CA ASN A 56 11.29 1.95 28.16
C ASN A 56 10.30 2.54 29.18
N SER A 57 9.25 3.24 28.73
CA SER A 57 8.27 3.90 29.62
C SER A 57 7.33 2.90 30.28
N VAL A 58 7.43 1.63 29.91
CA VAL A 58 6.71 0.54 30.54
C VAL A 58 7.75 -0.52 30.88
N SER A 59 8.14 -0.60 32.13
CA SER A 59 9.09 -1.61 32.61
C SER A 59 8.44 -2.96 32.83
N ASN A 60 7.10 -3.03 32.88
CA ASN A 60 6.31 -4.27 32.96
C ASN A 60 4.90 -4.04 32.38
N ILE A 61 4.55 -4.68 31.26
CA ILE A 61 3.16 -4.79 30.82
C ILE A 61 2.62 -6.12 31.35
N ASN A 62 1.88 -6.07 32.46
CA ASN A 62 1.14 -7.23 32.95
C ASN A 62 -0.20 -7.35 32.22
N LEU A 63 -0.21 -8.09 31.12
CA LEU A 63 -1.46 -8.55 30.49
C LEU A 63 -1.94 -9.82 31.20
N GLY A 64 -2.39 -9.68 32.45
CA GLY A 64 -3.16 -10.66 33.24
C GLY A 64 -2.53 -12.04 33.48
N ILE A 65 -2.32 -12.82 32.43
CA ILE A 65 -1.88 -14.22 32.44
C ILE A 65 -0.49 -14.39 31.79
N ILE A 66 0.01 -13.36 31.09
CA ILE A 66 1.32 -13.41 30.43
C ILE A 66 2.17 -12.22 30.93
N SER A 67 3.13 -12.51 31.80
CA SER A 67 4.22 -11.58 32.11
C SER A 67 5.26 -11.67 30.98
N ILE A 68 5.25 -10.71 30.06
CA ILE A 68 6.30 -10.59 29.05
C ILE A 68 7.52 -9.98 29.75
N ASN A 69 8.40 -10.85 30.27
CA ASN A 69 9.62 -10.44 30.96
C ASN A 69 10.71 -9.89 30.01
N ASP A 70 10.53 -10.00 28.68
CA ASP A 70 11.52 -9.55 27.71
C ASP A 70 10.88 -8.70 26.61
N MET A 71 10.73 -7.40 26.88
CA MET A 71 10.35 -6.41 25.86
C MET A 71 11.39 -6.32 24.72
N SER A 72 12.59 -6.86 24.93
CA SER A 72 13.65 -7.00 23.93
C SER A 72 13.18 -7.78 22.68
N ILE A 73 12.47 -8.90 22.87
CA ILE A 73 11.96 -9.73 21.78
C ILE A 73 10.94 -8.96 20.94
N ALA A 74 10.04 -8.22 21.59
CA ALA A 74 9.04 -7.41 20.89
C ALA A 74 9.69 -6.30 20.06
N LYS A 75 10.76 -5.66 20.56
CA LYS A 75 11.52 -4.64 19.79
C LYS A 75 12.11 -5.21 18.50
N ILE A 76 12.49 -6.48 18.49
CA ILE A 76 13.13 -7.16 17.36
C ILE A 76 12.09 -7.73 16.38
N LEU A 77 10.96 -8.24 16.88
CA LEU A 77 9.90 -8.81 16.05
C LEU A 77 8.99 -7.78 15.39
N ILE A 78 8.73 -6.63 16.02
CA ILE A 78 7.84 -5.62 15.43
C ILE A 78 8.32 -5.15 14.04
N PRO A 79 9.60 -4.81 13.83
CA PRO A 79 10.10 -4.44 12.51
C PRO A 79 9.95 -5.57 11.48
N LEU A 80 10.24 -6.81 11.86
CA LEU A 80 10.04 -7.95 10.97
C LEU A 80 8.57 -8.10 10.54
N ILE A 81 7.64 -8.02 11.50
CA ILE A 81 6.20 -8.11 11.24
C ILE A 81 5.76 -6.92 10.37
N PHE A 82 6.26 -5.72 10.65
CA PHE A 82 5.96 -4.53 9.88
C PHE A 82 6.41 -4.68 8.42
N ALA A 83 7.63 -5.13 8.17
CA ALA A 83 8.15 -5.39 6.84
C ALA A 83 7.25 -6.35 6.06
N PHE A 84 6.77 -7.42 6.71
CA PHE A 84 5.86 -8.37 6.09
C PHE A 84 4.48 -7.77 5.78
N VAL A 85 3.92 -7.00 6.71
CA VAL A 85 2.65 -6.28 6.51
C VAL A 85 2.79 -5.26 5.37
N LEU A 86 3.91 -4.55 5.29
CA LEU A 86 4.21 -3.59 4.23
C LEU A 86 4.27 -4.27 2.85
N LEU A 87 4.87 -5.46 2.76
CA LEU A 87 4.90 -6.24 1.51
C LEU A 87 3.50 -6.69 1.07
N ILE A 88 2.69 -7.19 2.00
CA ILE A 88 1.29 -7.58 1.71
C ILE A 88 0.51 -6.36 1.24
N PHE A 89 0.66 -5.24 1.94
CA PHE A 89 0.01 -3.98 1.61
C PHE A 89 0.38 -3.51 0.19
N ALA A 90 1.68 -3.52 -0.16
CA ALA A 90 2.15 -3.19 -1.49
C ALA A 90 1.53 -4.07 -2.58
N THR A 91 1.50 -5.38 -2.33
CA THR A 91 0.94 -6.39 -3.25
C THR A 91 -0.56 -6.17 -3.44
N LEU A 92 -1.28 -5.89 -2.36
CA LEU A 92 -2.73 -5.65 -2.41
C LEU A 92 -3.06 -4.39 -3.21
N ASN A 93 -2.32 -3.30 -3.04
CA ASN A 93 -2.49 -2.09 -3.84
C ASN A 93 -2.22 -2.33 -5.34
N ALA A 94 -1.22 -3.13 -5.68
CA ALA A 94 -0.97 -3.52 -7.07
C ALA A 94 -2.14 -4.29 -7.68
N HIS A 95 -2.75 -5.21 -6.93
CA HIS A 95 -3.96 -5.90 -7.37
C HIS A 95 -5.15 -4.96 -7.52
N ARG A 96 -5.35 -4.02 -6.59
CA ARG A 96 -6.41 -2.99 -6.68
C ARG A 96 -6.25 -2.15 -7.93
N ALA A 97 -5.05 -1.67 -8.23
CA ALA A 97 -4.77 -0.89 -9.42
C ALA A 97 -5.19 -1.63 -10.71
N LYS A 98 -4.89 -2.94 -10.80
CA LYS A 98 -5.33 -3.80 -11.91
C LYS A 98 -6.84 -3.97 -11.97
N ILE A 99 -7.49 -4.26 -10.84
CA ILE A 99 -8.95 -4.41 -10.78
C ILE A 99 -9.64 -3.11 -11.24
N THR A 100 -9.18 -1.95 -10.76
CA THR A 100 -9.70 -0.66 -11.18
C THR A 100 -9.54 -0.42 -12.68
N LYS A 101 -8.40 -0.82 -13.27
CA LYS A 101 -8.18 -0.75 -14.72
C LYS A 101 -9.19 -1.62 -15.48
N ASN A 102 -9.39 -2.86 -15.04
CA ASN A 102 -10.36 -3.77 -15.66
C ASN A 102 -11.79 -3.24 -15.58
N ILE A 103 -12.19 -2.73 -14.42
CA ILE A 103 -13.51 -2.10 -14.21
C ILE A 103 -13.69 -0.94 -15.20
N LYS A 104 -12.67 -0.10 -15.39
CA LYS A 104 -12.74 1.01 -16.33
C LYS A 104 -13.00 0.53 -17.76
N ILE A 105 -12.19 -0.42 -18.25
CA ILE A 105 -12.29 -0.92 -19.64
C ILE A 105 -13.65 -1.61 -19.89
N ILE A 106 -14.07 -2.49 -18.98
CA ILE A 106 -15.34 -3.21 -19.10
C ILE A 106 -16.53 -2.25 -18.95
N GLY A 107 -16.46 -1.31 -18.02
CA GLY A 107 -17.49 -0.28 -17.82
C GLY A 107 -17.65 0.61 -19.06
N GLN A 108 -16.56 1.03 -19.68
CA GLN A 108 -16.60 1.79 -20.93
C GLN A 108 -17.31 1.00 -22.04
N SER A 109 -16.99 -0.29 -22.18
CA SER A 109 -17.64 -1.16 -23.17
C SER A 109 -19.12 -1.43 -22.86
N LEU A 110 -19.50 -1.64 -21.60
CA LEU A 110 -20.88 -1.94 -21.21
C LEU A 110 -21.83 -0.76 -21.39
N TYR A 111 -21.35 0.45 -21.13
CA TYR A 111 -22.16 1.67 -21.11
C TYR A 111 -21.93 2.57 -22.34
N ASN A 112 -21.15 2.10 -23.33
CA ASN A 112 -20.77 2.88 -24.52
C ASN A 112 -20.26 4.29 -24.18
N LEU A 113 -19.48 4.39 -23.09
CA LEU A 113 -18.91 5.66 -22.66
C LEU A 113 -17.78 6.02 -23.62
N LYS A 114 -17.86 7.22 -24.22
CA LYS A 114 -16.72 7.75 -24.99
C LYS A 114 -15.56 7.99 -24.03
N GLU A 115 -14.34 7.72 -24.50
CA GLU A 115 -13.13 8.12 -23.80
C GLU A 115 -13.12 9.64 -23.67
N ASP A 116 -13.43 10.14 -22.48
CA ASP A 116 -13.22 11.54 -22.13
C ASP A 116 -11.78 11.66 -21.60
N PRO A 117 -10.89 12.46 -22.23
CA PRO A 117 -9.56 12.72 -21.70
C PRO A 117 -9.59 13.34 -20.29
N LEU A 118 -10.71 13.96 -19.89
CA LEU A 118 -10.93 14.41 -18.51
C LEU A 118 -11.34 13.28 -17.56
N ALA A 119 -11.90 12.15 -18.03
CA ALA A 119 -12.21 11.01 -17.18
C ALA A 119 -10.96 10.41 -16.53
N ASP A 120 -9.83 10.37 -17.25
CA ASP A 120 -8.54 9.95 -16.71
C ASP A 120 -7.92 10.93 -15.68
N SER A 121 -8.52 12.11 -15.54
CA SER A 121 -8.14 13.07 -14.48
C SER A 121 -8.77 12.76 -13.13
N TYR A 122 -9.93 12.10 -13.11
CA TYR A 122 -10.66 11.73 -11.89
C TYR A 122 -10.11 10.47 -11.19
N TYR A 123 -9.18 9.77 -11.84
CA TYR A 123 -8.50 8.64 -11.23
C TYR A 123 -7.04 9.01 -10.91
N PRO A 124 -6.50 8.58 -9.76
CA PRO A 124 -5.11 8.84 -9.41
C PRO A 124 -4.18 8.30 -10.50
N ASN A 125 -3.02 8.93 -10.70
CA ASN A 125 -1.99 8.36 -11.57
C ASN A 125 -1.65 6.95 -11.08
N SER A 126 -1.30 6.07 -12.01
CA SER A 126 -1.01 4.65 -11.74
C SER A 126 0.03 4.45 -10.63
N PHE A 127 0.99 5.37 -10.48
CA PHE A 127 1.89 5.41 -9.32
C PHE A 127 1.17 5.65 -7.98
N LEU A 128 0.30 6.65 -7.92
CA LEU A 128 -0.39 7.04 -6.68
C LEU A 128 -1.37 5.96 -6.21
N ARG A 129 -2.02 5.22 -7.13
CA ARG A 129 -2.84 4.04 -6.78
C ARG A 129 -2.04 2.91 -6.14
N LEU A 130 -0.73 2.85 -6.38
CA LEU A 130 0.14 1.80 -5.83
C LEU A 130 0.60 2.10 -4.41
N ILE A 131 0.74 3.39 -4.07
CA ILE A 131 1.37 3.86 -2.83
C ILE A 131 0.39 4.50 -1.85
N MET A 132 -0.79 4.97 -2.30
CA MET A 132 -1.74 5.65 -1.42
C MET A 132 -2.61 4.63 -0.68
N PRO A 133 -2.57 4.60 0.66
CA PRO A 133 -3.40 3.71 1.46
C PRO A 133 -4.88 4.10 1.46
N PHE A 134 -5.17 5.39 1.29
CA PHE A 134 -6.44 5.99 1.67
C PHE A 134 -7.20 6.53 0.46
N SER A 135 -8.48 6.15 0.34
CA SER A 135 -9.38 6.68 -0.70
C SER A 135 -9.47 8.21 -0.69
N TYR A 136 -9.29 8.84 0.47
CA TYR A 136 -9.27 10.29 0.61
C TYR A 136 -8.07 10.95 -0.10
N LEU A 137 -6.89 10.32 -0.03
CA LEU A 137 -5.71 10.83 -0.75
C LEU A 137 -5.87 10.65 -2.26
N GLU A 138 -6.50 9.55 -2.68
CA GLU A 138 -6.86 9.31 -4.08
C GLU A 138 -7.84 10.38 -4.59
N GLU A 139 -8.85 10.73 -3.80
CA GLU A 139 -9.85 11.76 -4.10
C GLU A 139 -9.26 13.18 -4.09
N LEU A 140 -8.37 13.48 -3.14
CA LEU A 140 -7.67 14.76 -3.11
C LEU A 140 -6.79 14.95 -4.35
N ASN A 141 -6.05 13.92 -4.71
CA ASN A 141 -5.17 13.96 -5.87
C ASN A 141 -5.98 14.09 -7.17
N SER A 142 -7.06 13.34 -7.33
CA SER A 142 -7.86 13.38 -8.55
C SER A 142 -8.63 14.69 -8.73
N LYS A 143 -9.25 15.20 -7.65
CA LYS A 143 -10.08 16.41 -7.73
C LYS A 143 -9.25 17.69 -7.78
N TYR A 144 -8.11 17.74 -7.08
CA TYR A 144 -7.41 19.02 -6.89
C TYR A 144 -6.09 19.12 -7.64
N MET A 145 -5.28 18.05 -7.77
CA MET A 145 -3.93 18.16 -8.34
C MET A 145 -3.90 18.20 -9.87
N LYS A 146 -4.71 17.38 -10.56
CA LYS A 146 -4.60 17.24 -12.02
C LYS A 146 -5.26 18.38 -12.80
N ASN A 147 -6.33 18.98 -12.26
CA ASN A 147 -7.17 19.98 -12.94
C ASN A 147 -7.61 21.15 -12.04
N GLY A 148 -6.97 21.35 -10.89
CA GLY A 148 -7.35 22.41 -9.96
C GLY A 148 -7.19 23.79 -10.57
N LYS A 149 -8.28 24.55 -10.71
CA LYS A 149 -8.28 25.99 -11.05
C LYS A 149 -7.42 26.83 -10.10
N PHE A 150 -7.00 26.27 -8.96
CA PHE A 150 -6.21 26.88 -7.90
C PHE A 150 -4.81 26.27 -7.77
N GLY A 151 -4.10 26.06 -8.89
CA GLY A 151 -2.88 25.24 -8.99
C GLY A 151 -1.84 25.37 -7.86
N CYS A 152 -1.56 26.57 -7.34
CA CYS A 152 -0.60 26.76 -6.26
C CYS A 152 -1.18 26.46 -4.85
N LEU A 153 -2.46 26.76 -4.63
CA LEU A 153 -3.16 26.49 -3.37
C LEU A 153 -3.34 24.99 -3.16
N THR A 154 -3.67 24.26 -4.22
CA THR A 154 -3.71 22.79 -4.17
C THR A 154 -2.35 22.22 -3.80
N LEU A 155 -1.29 22.70 -4.44
CA LEU A 155 0.07 22.21 -4.18
C LEU A 155 0.45 22.43 -2.72
N PHE A 156 0.17 23.61 -2.17
CA PHE A 156 0.41 23.92 -0.76
C PHE A 156 -0.38 23.02 0.20
N MET A 157 -1.66 22.74 -0.09
CA MET A 157 -2.50 21.87 0.75
C MET A 157 -2.09 20.39 0.70
N THR A 158 -1.42 19.96 -0.37
CA THR A 158 -1.09 18.55 -0.61
C THR A 158 0.37 18.19 -0.32
N ILE A 159 1.29 19.16 -0.35
CA ILE A 159 2.70 18.97 0.07
C ILE A 159 2.82 18.25 1.43
N PRO A 160 2.06 18.63 2.48
CA PRO A 160 2.13 17.96 3.79
C PRO A 160 1.73 16.47 3.78
N LEU A 161 1.06 16.00 2.72
CA LEU A 161 0.61 14.62 2.61
C LEU A 161 1.69 13.68 2.04
N TYR A 162 2.68 14.20 1.31
CA TYR A 162 3.76 13.38 0.75
C TYR A 162 4.64 12.70 1.81
N PRO A 163 5.01 13.36 2.93
CA PRO A 163 5.71 12.69 4.03
C PRO A 163 4.98 11.47 4.58
N ILE A 164 3.64 11.46 4.56
CA ILE A 164 2.82 10.34 5.04
C ILE A 164 3.07 9.08 4.19
N ILE A 165 3.32 9.25 2.89
CA ILE A 165 3.62 8.13 1.98
C ILE A 165 5.00 7.54 2.28
N ALA A 166 5.97 8.38 2.64
CA ALA A 166 7.33 7.94 2.99
C ALA A 166 7.43 7.34 4.41
N LEU A 167 6.44 7.60 5.27
CA LEU A 167 6.45 7.27 6.69
C LEU A 167 6.74 5.79 7.00
N PRO A 168 6.15 4.80 6.30
CA PRO A 168 6.46 3.37 6.53
C PRO A 168 7.95 3.04 6.29
N PHE A 169 8.57 3.64 5.27
CA PHE A 169 9.98 3.42 4.96
C PHE A 169 10.91 4.15 5.94
N ILE A 170 10.52 5.35 6.39
CA ILE A 170 11.25 6.08 7.42
C ILE A 170 11.25 5.28 8.73
N PHE A 171 10.10 4.74 9.12
CA PHE A 171 9.98 3.86 10.29
C PHE A 171 10.91 2.66 10.18
N GLU A 172 10.84 1.91 9.07
CA GLU A 172 11.69 0.73 8.87
C GLU A 172 13.19 1.07 8.91
N PHE A 173 13.59 2.17 8.29
CA PHE A 173 14.97 2.63 8.33
C PHE A 173 15.44 2.92 9.77
N ILE A 174 14.61 3.60 10.57
CA ILE A 174 14.92 3.89 11.98
C ILE A 174 15.01 2.60 12.79
N ALA A 175 14.05 1.69 12.60
CA ALA A 175 13.98 0.44 13.34
C ALA A 175 15.16 -0.49 13.01
N LEU A 176 15.47 -0.68 11.72
CA LEU A 176 16.62 -1.45 11.26
C LEU A 176 17.94 -0.88 11.78
N ARG A 177 18.11 0.44 11.71
CA ARG A 177 19.33 1.09 12.21
C ARG A 177 19.54 0.75 13.69
N LYS A 178 18.48 0.76 14.49
CA LYS A 178 18.55 0.38 15.91
C LYS A 178 18.87 -1.09 16.11
N MET A 179 18.24 -2.00 15.35
CA MET A 179 18.53 -3.43 15.42
C MET A 179 20.00 -3.72 15.08
N ILE A 180 20.55 -3.07 14.05
CA ILE A 180 21.95 -3.26 13.63
C ILE A 180 22.93 -2.70 14.68
N LEU A 181 22.66 -1.53 15.25
CA LEU A 181 23.59 -0.89 16.19
C LEU A 181 23.52 -1.49 17.60
N ASN A 182 22.34 -1.90 18.06
CA ASN A 182 22.11 -2.30 19.45
C ASN A 182 21.96 -3.80 19.65
N ASP A 183 21.44 -4.53 18.65
CA ASP A 183 21.03 -5.94 18.81
C ASP A 183 21.89 -6.92 18.01
N TRP A 184 22.72 -6.44 17.07
CA TRP A 184 23.54 -7.29 16.19
C TRP A 184 24.56 -8.17 16.95
N SER A 185 25.07 -7.69 18.09
CA SER A 185 26.06 -8.41 18.90
C SER A 185 25.44 -9.42 19.88
N ASN A 186 24.11 -9.39 20.08
CA ASN A 186 23.49 -10.06 21.23
C ASN A 186 23.30 -11.57 21.03
N GLY A 187 23.17 -12.04 19.78
CA GLY A 187 23.02 -13.47 19.50
C GLY A 187 22.80 -13.83 18.03
N VAL A 188 22.64 -15.13 17.76
CA VAL A 188 22.36 -15.65 16.41
C VAL A 188 20.91 -15.38 16.01
N PHE A 189 19.97 -15.43 16.96
CA PHE A 189 18.55 -15.20 16.73
C PHE A 189 18.28 -13.78 16.20
N GLU A 190 18.86 -12.77 16.83
CA GLU A 190 18.74 -11.36 16.50
C GLU A 190 19.32 -11.07 15.10
N LYS A 191 20.44 -11.72 14.76
CA LYS A 191 21.03 -11.65 13.41
C LYS A 191 20.09 -12.22 12.36
N ILE A 192 19.50 -13.39 12.61
CA ILE A 192 18.55 -14.02 11.67
C ILE A 192 17.35 -13.10 11.44
N ILE A 193 16.74 -12.57 12.52
CA ILE A 193 15.59 -11.67 12.40
C ILE A 193 15.96 -10.39 11.65
N THR A 194 17.13 -9.80 11.94
CA THR A 194 17.62 -8.60 11.24
C THR A 194 17.82 -8.87 9.75
N ILE A 195 18.47 -9.99 9.38
CA ILE A 195 18.69 -10.38 7.98
C ILE A 195 17.36 -10.60 7.26
N LEU A 196 16.41 -11.30 7.88
CA LEU A 196 15.07 -11.53 7.32
C LEU A 196 14.32 -10.20 7.11
N THR A 197 14.40 -9.29 8.07
CA THR A 197 13.78 -7.96 7.98
C THR A 197 14.34 -7.18 6.79
N ILE A 198 15.67 -7.11 6.67
CA ILE A 198 16.35 -6.49 5.51
C ILE A 198 15.89 -7.13 4.20
N TRP A 199 15.84 -8.45 4.15
CA TRP A 199 15.48 -9.18 2.94
C TRP A 199 14.04 -8.90 2.49
N ILE A 200 13.08 -8.87 3.40
CA ILE A 200 11.67 -8.56 3.10
C ILE A 200 11.53 -7.09 2.64
N ILE A 201 12.28 -6.16 3.24
CA ILE A 201 12.27 -4.76 2.83
C ILE A 201 12.85 -4.60 1.42
N LEU A 202 13.95 -5.28 1.11
CA LEU A 202 14.53 -5.28 -0.23
C LEU A 202 13.54 -5.83 -1.27
N ILE A 203 12.85 -6.94 -0.95
CA ILE A 203 11.80 -7.48 -1.81
C ILE A 203 10.69 -6.43 -2.02
N SER A 204 10.25 -5.77 -0.94
CA SER A 204 9.21 -4.75 -1.01
C SER A 204 9.64 -3.59 -1.91
N ILE A 205 10.87 -3.10 -1.78
CA ILE A 205 11.43 -2.03 -2.62
C ILE A 205 11.51 -2.47 -4.09
N VAL A 206 12.08 -3.64 -4.37
CA VAL A 206 12.16 -4.19 -5.74
C VAL A 206 10.77 -4.34 -6.34
N TYR A 207 9.80 -4.79 -5.56
CA TYR A 207 8.41 -4.92 -5.98
C TYR A 207 7.80 -3.56 -6.35
N TYR A 208 7.98 -2.53 -5.52
CA TYR A 208 7.54 -1.16 -5.83
C TYR A 208 8.22 -0.61 -7.09
N ILE A 209 9.53 -0.81 -7.27
CA ILE A 209 10.26 -0.38 -8.47
C ILE A 209 9.73 -1.07 -9.73
N LYS A 210 9.50 -2.39 -9.66
CA LYS A 210 8.97 -3.15 -10.79
C LYS A 210 7.57 -2.67 -11.18
N LEU A 211 6.72 -2.39 -10.20
CA LEU A 211 5.38 -1.85 -10.44
C LEU A 211 5.42 -0.44 -11.04
N LEU A 212 6.32 0.40 -10.55
CA LEU A 212 6.60 1.72 -11.11
C LEU A 212 7.00 1.65 -12.58
N SER A 213 7.94 0.76 -12.91
CA SER A 213 8.41 0.56 -14.28
C SER A 213 7.28 0.13 -15.22
N THR A 214 6.46 -0.84 -14.82
CA THR A 214 5.29 -1.27 -15.58
C THR A 214 4.30 -0.12 -15.78
N SER A 215 4.03 0.65 -14.72
CA SER A 215 3.13 1.80 -14.78
C SER A 215 3.61 2.92 -15.71
N ILE A 216 4.92 3.10 -15.88
CA ILE A 216 5.48 4.14 -16.78
C ILE A 216 5.42 3.66 -18.23
N ASN A 217 5.69 2.38 -18.47
CA ASN A 217 5.65 1.80 -19.82
C ASN A 217 4.21 1.69 -20.37
N GLU A 218 3.18 1.58 -19.51
CA GLU A 218 1.77 1.61 -19.93
C GLU A 218 1.26 3.00 -20.33
N ASN A 219 1.98 4.09 -19.98
CA ASN A 219 1.60 5.47 -20.30
C ASN A 219 2.39 6.06 -21.50
N LYS A 220 3.21 5.24 -22.18
CA LYS A 220 3.90 5.59 -23.43
C LYS A 220 3.23 4.88 -24.59
#